data_AF-A0A4Y2TXG3-F1
#
_entry.id   AF-A0A4Y2TXG3-F1
#
_cell.length_a   1.000
_cell.length_b   1.000
_cell.length_c   1.000
_cell.angle_alpha   90.00
_cell.angle_beta   90.00
_cell.angle_gamma   90.00
#
_symmetry.space_group_name_H-M   'P 1'
#
loop_
_entity.id
_entity.type
_entity.pdbx_description
1 polymer ?
#
loop_
_entity_poly.entity_id
_entity_poly.type
_entity_poly.pdbx_seq_one_letter_code
_entity_poly.pdbx_strand_id
1 'polypeptide(L)'
;MKNVWPGIIRNYDEKDIFNADETGLFHKLIPNQTFKFKGEKCVGGKLSKVRITILVCANMNGSEKQKLTVIGKSQKPRCFKNVKKLPVDYRSSKKAWMTSDLFQKYLRQ
;
A
#
# COMPACT_ATOMS: atom_id res chain seq x y z
N MET A 1 -17.39 20.30 -10.66
CA MET A 1 -16.76 18.97 -10.78
C MET A 1 -17.69 17.85 -11.27
N LYS A 2 -19.00 17.85 -10.97
CA LYS A 2 -19.91 16.74 -11.30
C LYS A 2 -20.01 16.34 -12.80
N ASN A 3 -19.67 17.21 -13.75
CA ASN A 3 -19.84 16.95 -15.19
C ASN A 3 -18.52 16.72 -15.96
N VAL A 4 -17.36 16.86 -15.29
CA VAL A 4 -16.06 16.78 -15.96
C VAL A 4 -15.64 15.31 -16.16
N TRP A 5 -15.85 14.48 -15.14
CA TRP A 5 -15.46 13.07 -15.17
C TRP A 5 -16.15 12.27 -16.28
N PRO A 6 -17.49 12.33 -16.46
CA PRO A 6 -18.15 11.65 -17.57
C PRO A 6 -17.69 12.12 -18.95
N GLY A 7 -17.20 13.37 -19.07
CA GLY A 7 -16.64 13.89 -20.31
C GLY A 7 -15.27 13.31 -20.65
N ILE A 8 -14.40 13.16 -19.65
CA ILE A 8 -13.02 12.67 -19.83
C ILE A 8 -13.01 11.19 -20.22
N ILE A 9 -13.78 10.36 -19.52
CA ILE A 9 -13.74 8.90 -19.71
C ILE A 9 -14.37 8.42 -21.02
N ARG A 10 -15.22 9.22 -21.66
CA ARG A 10 -15.91 8.84 -22.91
C ARG A 10 -14.99 8.47 -24.06
N ASN A 11 -13.76 8.98 -24.04
CA ASN A 11 -12.76 8.73 -25.09
C ASN A 11 -11.84 7.54 -24.76
N TYR A 12 -12.07 6.84 -23.65
CA TYR A 12 -11.25 5.72 -23.19
C TYR A 12 -12.12 4.47 -22.99
N ASP A 13 -11.59 3.31 -23.33
CA ASP A 13 -12.20 2.03 -22.97
C ASP A 13 -12.07 1.81 -21.45
N GLU A 14 -13.01 1.12 -20.83
CA GLU A 14 -12.97 0.79 -19.39
C GLU A 14 -11.68 0.03 -19.02
N LYS A 15 -11.14 -0.77 -19.93
CA LYS A 15 -9.87 -1.48 -19.68
C LYS A 15 -8.66 -0.55 -19.58
N ASP A 16 -8.76 0.66 -20.15
CA ASP A 16 -7.68 1.66 -20.22
C ASP A 16 -7.81 2.74 -19.14
N ILE A 17 -8.87 2.68 -18.31
CA ILE A 17 -9.09 3.60 -17.20
C ILE A 17 -8.59 2.93 -15.91
N PHE A 18 -7.47 3.40 -15.39
CA PHE A 18 -6.88 2.88 -14.15
C PHE A 18 -7.17 3.79 -12.96
N ASN A 19 -7.42 3.17 -11.81
CA ASN A 19 -7.37 3.83 -10.52
C ASN A 19 -6.23 3.25 -9.69
N ALA A 20 -5.46 4.12 -9.05
CA ALA A 20 -4.38 3.76 -8.15
C ALA A 20 -4.60 4.44 -6.79
N ASP A 21 -4.41 3.69 -5.71
CA ASP A 21 -4.56 4.22 -4.35
C ASP A 21 -3.53 3.61 -3.39
N GLU A 22 -3.27 4.33 -2.31
CA GLU A 22 -2.31 3.96 -1.28
C GLU A 22 -3.01 3.43 -0.03
N THR A 23 -2.57 2.26 0.45
CA THR A 23 -3.00 1.74 1.75
C THR A 23 -1.82 1.50 2.69
N GLY A 24 -2.04 1.76 3.98
CA GLY A 24 -1.05 1.53 5.03
C GLY A 24 -1.29 0.23 5.77
N LEU A 25 -0.33 -0.70 5.72
CA LEU A 25 -0.37 -1.94 6.50
C LEU A 25 0.48 -1.82 7.76
N PHE A 26 -0.15 -1.95 8.93
CA PHE A 26 0.50 -1.92 10.24
C PHE A 26 0.74 -3.33 10.79
N HIS A 27 1.69 -4.05 10.20
CA HIS A 27 1.88 -5.49 10.46
C HIS A 27 2.36 -5.87 11.88
N LYS A 28 2.73 -4.89 12.72
CA LYS A 28 3.09 -5.10 14.13
C LYS A 28 2.08 -4.48 15.11
N LEU A 29 0.96 -3.98 14.59
CA LEU A 29 -0.06 -3.40 15.44
C LEU A 29 -0.67 -4.50 16.32
N ILE A 30 -0.68 -4.27 17.63
CA ILE A 30 -1.36 -5.15 18.56
C ILE A 30 -2.88 -4.94 18.44
N PRO A 31 -3.70 -6.00 18.61
CA PRO A 31 -5.15 -5.83 18.72
C PRO A 31 -5.50 -4.86 19.84
N ASN A 32 -6.60 -4.11 19.67
CA ASN A 32 -7.10 -3.20 20.70
C ASN A 32 -7.56 -3.94 21.98
N GLN A 33 -7.72 -5.26 21.91
CA GLN A 33 -8.07 -6.13 23.03
C GLN A 33 -7.13 -7.33 23.03
N THR A 34 -6.23 -7.40 24.02
CA THR A 34 -5.51 -8.63 24.35
C THR A 34 -6.47 -9.60 25.04
N PHE A 35 -6.19 -10.92 24.97
CA PHE A 35 -6.89 -11.94 25.77
C PHE A 35 -6.89 -11.52 27.24
N LYS A 36 -8.02 -11.00 27.69
CA LYS A 36 -8.25 -10.50 29.04
C LYS A 36 -9.32 -11.37 29.68
N PHE A 37 -9.14 -11.71 30.95
CA PHE A 37 -10.23 -12.29 31.71
C PHE A 37 -11.37 -11.27 31.82
N LYS A 38 -12.61 -11.77 31.76
CA LYS A 38 -13.82 -10.94 31.85
C LYS A 38 -13.77 -10.12 33.15
N GLY A 39 -13.62 -8.80 33.04
CA GLY A 39 -13.58 -7.87 34.19
C GLY A 39 -12.29 -7.07 34.35
N GLU A 40 -11.21 -7.40 33.64
CA GLU A 40 -9.95 -6.65 33.73
C GLU A 40 -9.89 -5.45 32.77
N LYS A 41 -9.53 -4.26 33.29
CA LYS A 41 -9.21 -3.10 32.43
C LYS A 41 -7.93 -3.36 31.63
N CYS A 42 -7.98 -3.14 30.33
CA CYS A 42 -6.78 -3.15 29.48
C CYS A 42 -6.03 -1.83 29.66
N VAL A 43 -4.95 -1.86 30.45
CA VAL A 43 -4.09 -0.70 30.71
C VAL A 43 -2.67 -1.08 30.33
N GLY A 44 -2.18 -0.50 29.23
CA GLY A 44 -0.78 -0.65 28.78
C GLY A 44 -0.62 -1.41 27.47
N GLY A 45 0.09 -0.77 26.53
CA GLY A 45 0.49 -1.33 25.24
C GLY A 45 0.87 -0.21 24.27
N LYS A 46 2.14 -0.08 23.89
CA LYS A 46 2.54 0.90 22.86
C LYS A 46 2.14 0.37 21.50
N LEU A 47 1.12 0.98 20.88
CA LEU A 47 0.73 0.65 19.51
C LEU A 47 1.95 0.79 18.59
N SER A 48 2.37 -0.32 17.99
CA SER A 48 3.49 -0.31 17.06
C SER A 48 3.07 0.45 15.81
N LYS A 49 3.70 1.61 15.59
CA LYS A 49 3.51 2.42 14.37
C LYS A 49 4.38 1.93 13.21
N VAL A 50 4.83 0.68 13.25
CA VAL A 50 5.58 0.08 12.14
C VAL A 50 4.60 -0.16 11.00
N ARG A 51 4.83 0.55 9.91
CA ARG A 51 3.97 0.57 8.74
C ARG A 51 4.78 0.27 7.50
N ILE A 52 4.15 -0.42 6.55
CA ILE A 52 4.52 -0.43 5.15
C ILE A 52 3.38 0.18 4.35
N THR A 53 3.70 0.94 3.30
CA THR A 53 2.69 1.45 2.37
C THR A 53 2.62 0.53 1.17
N ILE A 54 1.42 0.28 0.66
CA ILE A 54 1.18 -0.53 -0.52
C ILE A 54 0.43 0.36 -1.51
N LEU A 55 0.99 0.54 -2.70
CA LEU A 55 0.27 1.10 -3.84
C LEU A 55 -0.44 -0.05 -4.56
N VAL A 56 -1.75 0.08 -4.69
CA VAL A 56 -2.60 -0.81 -5.48
C VAL A 56 -3.07 -0.06 -6.72
N CYS A 57 -3.18 -0.77 -7.85
CA CYS A 57 -3.73 -0.19 -9.06
C CYS A 57 -4.44 -1.27 -9.88
N ALA A 58 -5.61 -0.94 -10.40
CA ALA A 58 -6.40 -1.81 -11.27
C ALA A 58 -7.18 -0.97 -12.29
N ASN A 59 -7.53 -1.57 -13.42
CA ASN A 59 -8.40 -0.95 -14.39
C ASN A 59 -9.88 -1.02 -13.99
N MET A 60 -10.71 -0.20 -14.62
CA MET A 60 -12.10 0.03 -14.25
C MET A 60 -12.94 -1.25 -14.35
N ASN A 61 -12.70 -2.09 -15.36
CA ASN A 61 -13.39 -3.38 -15.51
C ASN A 61 -12.75 -4.54 -14.73
N GLY A 62 -11.62 -4.30 -14.06
CA GLY A 62 -10.93 -5.27 -13.21
C GLY A 62 -10.19 -6.40 -13.91
N SER A 63 -10.07 -6.38 -15.25
CA SER A 63 -9.34 -7.39 -16.02
C SER A 63 -7.83 -7.34 -15.77
N GLU A 64 -7.31 -6.15 -15.41
CA GLU A 64 -5.89 -5.93 -15.16
C GLU A 64 -5.66 -5.38 -13.75
N LYS A 65 -4.77 -6.06 -13.02
CA LYS A 65 -4.30 -5.67 -11.69
C LYS A 65 -2.80 -5.50 -11.75
N GLN A 66 -2.34 -4.27 -11.52
CA GLN A 66 -0.91 -3.98 -11.52
C GLN A 66 -0.22 -4.68 -10.35
N LYS A 67 1.05 -5.01 -10.56
CA LYS A 67 1.89 -5.59 -9.52
C LYS A 67 1.96 -4.64 -8.32
N LEU A 68 1.73 -5.16 -7.12
CA LEU A 68 1.79 -4.37 -5.89
C LEU A 68 3.16 -3.72 -5.72
N THR A 69 3.16 -2.42 -5.45
CA THR A 69 4.38 -1.70 -5.05
C THR A 69 4.37 -1.49 -3.54
N VAL A 70 5.29 -2.16 -2.85
CA VAL A 70 5.42 -2.12 -1.39
C VAL A 70 6.55 -1.18 -1.00
N ILE A 71 6.26 -0.23 -0.11
CA ILE A 71 7.19 0.78 0.37
C ILE A 71 7.46 0.56 1.86
N GLY A 72 8.70 0.16 2.17
CA GLY A 72 9.18 0.07 3.54
C GLY A 72 10.14 1.19 3.93
N LYS A 73 10.68 1.13 5.16
CA LYS A 73 11.67 2.11 5.65
C LYS A 73 13.09 1.82 5.19
N SER A 74 13.48 0.55 5.20
CA SER A 74 14.85 0.12 4.90
C SER A 74 14.96 -0.25 3.42
N GLN A 75 16.00 0.20 2.74
CA GLN A 75 16.26 -0.20 1.35
C GLN A 75 16.56 -1.70 1.23
N LYS A 76 17.21 -2.28 2.25
CA LYS A 76 17.55 -3.72 2.31
C LYS A 76 17.09 -4.29 3.66
N PRO A 77 15.80 -4.65 3.80
CA PRO A 77 15.29 -5.28 5.01
C PRO A 77 16.03 -6.58 5.32
N ARG A 78 16.34 -6.82 6.60
CA ARG A 78 17.02 -8.07 7.02
C ARG A 78 16.22 -9.33 6.67
N CYS A 79 14.89 -9.25 6.65
CA CYS A 79 14.02 -10.36 6.26
C CYS A 79 14.12 -10.72 4.76
N PHE A 80 14.75 -9.90 3.93
CA PHE A 80 15.00 -10.22 2.53
C PHE A 80 16.35 -10.90 2.32
N LYS A 81 17.10 -11.18 3.39
CA LYS A 81 18.35 -11.93 3.28
C LYS A 81 18.06 -13.29 2.64
N ASN A 82 18.79 -13.61 1.56
CA ASN A 82 18.64 -14.82 0.75
C ASN A 82 17.33 -14.94 -0.05
N VAL A 83 16.51 -13.89 -0.11
CA VAL A 83 15.32 -13.86 -0.97
C VAL A 83 15.73 -13.42 -2.37
N LYS A 84 15.64 -14.34 -3.35
CA LYS A 84 16.06 -14.08 -4.75
C LYS A 84 15.02 -13.31 -5.56
N LYS A 85 13.73 -13.55 -5.32
CA LYS A 85 12.62 -12.92 -6.04
C LYS A 85 11.48 -12.62 -5.08
N LEU A 86 10.90 -11.43 -5.21
CA LEU A 86 9.69 -11.04 -4.48
C LEU A 86 8.49 -11.04 -5.45
N PRO A 87 7.30 -11.45 -4.96
CA PRO A 87 6.06 -11.36 -5.75
C PRO A 87 5.59 -9.92 -5.95
N VAL A 88 6.20 -8.95 -5.25
CA VAL A 88 5.88 -7.51 -5.28
C VAL A 88 7.06 -6.71 -5.82
N ASP A 89 6.83 -5.47 -6.27
CA ASP A 89 7.91 -4.49 -6.39
C ASP A 89 8.17 -3.89 -5.01
N TYR A 90 9.44 -3.80 -4.62
CA TYR A 90 9.81 -3.26 -3.30
C TYR A 90 10.62 -1.98 -3.44
N ARG A 91 10.15 -0.93 -2.78
CA ARG A 91 10.80 0.38 -2.69
C ARG A 91 10.98 0.78 -1.23
N SER A 92 11.82 1.79 -0.99
CA SER A 92 12.05 2.30 0.35
C SER A 92 12.02 3.82 0.42
N SER A 93 11.43 4.35 1.48
CA SER A 93 11.50 5.78 1.83
C SER A 93 11.69 5.95 3.33
N LYS A 94 12.33 7.03 3.79
CA LYS A 94 12.65 7.24 5.22
C LYS A 94 11.45 7.08 6.15
N LYS A 95 10.26 7.47 5.68
CA LYS A 95 9.00 7.40 6.44
C LYS A 95 8.09 6.23 6.02
N ALA A 96 8.51 5.37 5.08
CA ALA A 96 7.68 4.32 4.47
C ALA A 96 6.33 4.84 3.93
N TRP A 97 6.37 5.98 3.24
CA TRP A 97 5.26 6.53 2.45
C TRP A 97 5.65 6.56 0.97
N MET A 98 4.65 6.65 0.09
CA MET A 98 4.90 7.09 -1.27
C MET A 98 5.52 8.50 -1.28
N THR A 99 6.34 8.74 -2.28
CA THR A 99 6.92 10.06 -2.57
C THR A 99 6.75 10.33 -4.05
N SER A 100 6.77 11.60 -4.46
CA SER A 100 6.62 11.97 -5.87
C SER A 100 7.64 11.28 -6.77
N ASP A 101 8.91 11.15 -6.34
CA ASP A 101 9.96 10.43 -7.08
C ASP A 101 9.63 8.93 -7.24
N LEU A 102 9.17 8.27 -6.18
CA LEU A 102 8.76 6.86 -6.25
C LEU A 102 7.54 6.68 -7.16
N PHE A 103 6.58 7.60 -7.10
CA PHE A 103 5.39 7.54 -7.95
C PHE A 103 5.71 7.78 -9.42
N GLN A 104 6.59 8.74 -9.73
CA GLN A 104 7.07 8.95 -11.09
C GLN A 104 7.82 7.74 -11.63
N LYS A 105 8.62 7.06 -10.80
CA LYS A 105 9.28 5.80 -11.18
C LYS A 105 8.27 4.70 -11.46
N TYR A 106 7.23 4.58 -10.64
CA TYR A 106 6.15 3.63 -10.85
C TYR A 106 5.41 3.87 -12.18
N LEU A 107 5.10 5.13 -12.53
CA LEU A 107 4.41 5.46 -13.78
C LEU A 107 5.23 5.21 -15.07
N ARG A 108 6.55 5.05 -14.96
CA ARG A 108 7.47 4.88 -16.09
C ARG A 108 8.01 3.45 -16.21
N GLN A 109 7.48 2.51 -15.42
CA GLN A 109 7.88 1.10 -15.45
C GLN A 109 7.46 0.40 -16.73
#